data_AF-A0A842TV12-F1
#
_entry.id   AF-A0A842TV12-F1
#
_cell.length_a   1.000
_cell.length_b   1.000
_cell.length_c   1.000
_cell.angle_alpha   90.00
_cell.angle_beta   90.00
_cell.angle_gamma   90.00
#
_symmetry.space_group_name_H-M   'P 1'
#
loop_
_entity.id
_entity.type
_entity.pdbx_description
1 polymer ?
#
loop_
_entity_poly.entity_id
_entity_poly.type
_entity_poly.pdbx_seq_one_letter_code
_entity_poly.pdbx_strand_id
1 'polypeptide(L)'
;MQRGFRFAFPAIFSLIGAVLILNAFSGMTGFVISEDIGIVASSVFGLAFFIGGLILFAYESHARQVEKDIYHIVDSYRVGKIDEWDAADRINRLRGGKNPIEGVEYAGGEVVGINTKKRDVPVNVKNQKKALDLMASLYWTSLINDRDNISESKIKIDREKIPELDKYKGGLTGYLKDKFKEKSKS
;
A
#
# COMPACT_ATOMS: atom_id res chain seq x y z
N MET A 1 1.43 -0.35 17.43
CA MET A 1 1.65 1.06 17.82
C MET A 1 1.99 2.02 16.66
N GLN A 2 2.44 1.57 15.47
CA GLN A 2 2.81 2.47 14.35
C GLN A 2 1.65 3.25 13.66
N ARG A 3 0.37 2.87 13.86
CA ARG A 3 -0.77 3.53 13.18
C ARG A 3 -1.09 4.94 13.74
N GLY A 4 -0.79 5.21 15.02
CA GLY A 4 -1.09 6.50 15.65
C GLY A 4 -0.17 7.64 15.20
N PHE A 5 1.13 7.34 15.03
CA PHE A 5 2.14 8.33 14.66
C PHE A 5 1.93 8.90 13.25
N ARG A 6 1.41 8.09 12.33
CA ARG A 6 1.13 8.48 10.94
C ARG A 6 -0.01 9.49 10.80
N PHE A 7 -0.93 9.55 11.77
CA PHE A 7 -2.01 10.52 11.80
C PHE A 7 -1.63 11.80 12.53
N ALA A 8 -0.86 11.65 13.61
CA ALA A 8 -0.36 12.77 14.37
C ALA A 8 0.51 13.66 13.47
N PHE A 9 1.32 13.08 12.59
CA PHE A 9 2.28 13.85 11.79
C PHE A 9 1.63 14.88 10.83
N PRO A 10 0.67 14.53 9.95
CA PRO A 10 -0.01 15.54 9.13
C PRO A 10 -0.83 16.54 9.95
N ALA A 11 -1.47 16.08 11.05
CA ALA A 11 -2.26 16.94 11.91
C ALA A 11 -1.39 17.97 12.67
N ILE A 12 -0.22 17.55 13.16
CA ILE A 12 0.78 18.40 13.81
C ILE A 12 1.36 19.39 12.79
N PHE A 13 1.67 18.95 11.56
CA PHE A 13 2.14 19.83 10.49
C PHE A 13 1.12 20.92 10.16
N SER A 14 -0.14 20.55 9.96
CA SER A 14 -1.23 21.51 9.72
C SER A 14 -1.44 22.46 10.90
N LEU A 15 -1.34 21.96 12.14
CA LEU A 15 -1.47 22.77 13.35
C LEU A 15 -0.32 23.79 13.47
N ILE A 16 0.93 23.37 13.27
CA ILE A 16 2.10 24.25 13.29
C ILE A 16 1.97 25.31 12.19
N GLY A 17 1.59 24.92 10.97
CA GLY A 17 1.34 25.84 9.88
C GLY A 17 0.25 26.88 10.21
N ALA A 18 -0.88 26.43 10.77
CA ALA A 18 -1.97 27.30 11.18
C ALA A 18 -1.54 28.29 12.29
N VAL A 19 -0.77 27.84 13.28
CA VAL A 19 -0.24 28.69 14.36
C VAL A 19 0.73 29.74 13.81
N LEU A 20 1.61 29.37 12.88
CA LEU A 20 2.55 30.31 12.24
C LEU A 20 1.80 31.38 11.43
N ILE A 21 0.78 31.00 10.67
CA ILE A 21 -0.08 31.94 9.93
C ILE A 21 -0.79 32.89 10.92
N LEU A 22 -1.43 32.35 11.95
CA LEU A 22 -2.16 33.14 12.95
C LEU A 22 -1.23 34.12 13.70
N ASN A 23 -0.01 33.71 14.05
CA ASN A 23 0.98 34.58 14.69
C ASN A 23 1.49 35.68 13.74
N ALA A 24 1.66 35.39 12.44
CA ALA A 24 2.06 36.40 11.46
C ALA A 24 0.99 37.48 11.24
N PHE A 25 -0.30 37.14 11.36
CA PHE A 25 -1.41 38.09 11.21
C PHE A 25 -1.79 38.84 12.49
N SER A 26 -1.48 38.31 13.67
CA SER A 26 -1.91 38.88 14.95
C SER A 26 -0.88 39.82 15.62
N GLY A 27 0.34 39.92 15.10
CA GLY A 27 1.40 40.79 15.66
C GLY A 27 1.77 40.45 17.11
N MET A 28 1.36 39.27 17.60
CA MET A 28 1.30 38.97 19.04
C MET A 28 2.40 37.99 19.46
N THR A 29 3.65 38.27 19.09
CA THR A 29 4.81 37.67 19.77
C THR A 29 5.90 38.73 19.87
N GLY A 30 6.11 39.25 21.10
CA GLY A 30 7.11 40.26 21.45
C GLY A 30 8.55 39.74 21.37
N PHE A 31 9.00 39.38 20.16
CA PHE A 31 10.40 39.27 19.83
C PHE A 31 10.68 40.08 18.57
N VAL A 32 11.35 41.21 18.79
CA VAL A 32 11.94 42.08 17.77
C VAL A 32 13.00 41.27 17.01
N ILE A 33 12.59 40.58 15.95
CA ILE A 33 13.49 40.02 14.95
C ILE A 33 13.08 40.63 13.62
N SER A 34 13.77 41.71 13.25
CA SER A 34 13.82 42.31 11.90
C SER A 34 12.45 42.42 11.20
N GLU A 35 11.73 43.49 11.54
CA GLU A 35 10.27 43.64 11.42
C GLU A 35 9.67 43.45 10.01
N ASP A 36 10.40 43.65 8.91
CA ASP A 36 9.81 43.51 7.56
C ASP A 36 10.09 42.16 6.88
N ILE A 37 11.20 41.48 7.22
CA ILE A 37 11.57 40.21 6.56
C ILE A 37 10.95 39.03 7.33
N GLY A 38 10.80 39.14 8.65
CA GLY A 38 10.25 38.08 9.52
C GLY A 38 8.77 37.79 9.29
N ILE A 39 7.95 38.82 9.02
CA ILE A 39 6.50 38.66 8.83
C ILE A 39 6.19 38.01 7.48
N VAL A 40 6.88 38.44 6.42
CA VAL A 40 6.72 37.85 5.09
C VAL A 40 7.28 36.42 5.06
N ALA A 41 8.43 36.17 5.68
CA ALA A 41 8.98 34.81 5.76
C ALA A 41 8.09 33.87 6.57
N SER A 42 7.65 34.27 7.77
CA SER A 42 6.81 33.42 8.64
C SER A 42 5.43 33.10 8.04
N SER A 43 4.82 34.04 7.32
CA SER A 43 3.55 33.81 6.61
C SER A 43 3.71 32.86 5.43
N VAL A 44 4.78 33.00 4.62
CA VAL A 44 5.08 32.10 3.50
C VAL A 44 5.41 30.69 3.99
N PHE A 45 6.25 30.56 5.02
CA PHE A 45 6.55 29.25 5.63
C PHE A 45 5.30 28.64 6.27
N GLY A 46 4.52 29.40 7.02
CA GLY A 46 3.27 28.94 7.63
C GLY A 46 2.26 28.42 6.59
N LEU A 47 2.10 29.15 5.49
CA LEU A 47 1.27 28.73 4.36
C LEU A 47 1.79 27.45 3.70
N ALA A 48 3.10 27.34 3.50
CA ALA A 48 3.73 26.13 2.96
C ALA A 48 3.51 24.90 3.86
N PHE A 49 3.65 25.06 5.19
CA PHE A 49 3.39 24.01 6.17
C PHE A 49 1.92 23.59 6.20
N PHE A 50 1.01 24.55 6.14
CA PHE A 50 -0.43 24.28 6.12
C PHE A 50 -0.86 23.54 4.85
N ILE A 51 -0.46 24.04 3.67
CA ILE A 51 -0.75 23.38 2.38
C ILE A 51 -0.09 22.00 2.33
N GLY A 52 1.17 21.89 2.79
CA GLY A 52 1.88 20.61 2.89
C GLY A 52 1.14 19.61 3.77
N GLY A 53 0.62 20.05 4.93
CA GLY A 53 -0.19 19.24 5.82
C GLY A 53 -1.50 18.74 5.18
N LEU A 54 -2.19 19.61 4.44
CA LEU A 54 -3.40 19.24 3.68
C LEU A 54 -3.10 18.21 2.57
N ILE A 55 -2.01 18.39 1.83
CA ILE A 55 -1.57 17.45 0.78
C ILE A 55 -1.26 16.08 1.39
N LEU A 56 -0.53 16.04 2.51
CA LEU A 56 -0.23 14.81 3.24
C LEU A 56 -1.51 14.11 3.72
N PHE A 57 -2.50 14.87 4.20
CA PHE A 57 -3.78 14.33 4.63
C PHE A 57 -4.57 13.70 3.47
N ALA A 58 -4.62 14.40 2.32
CA ALA A 58 -5.26 13.87 1.11
C ALA A 58 -4.57 12.59 0.63
N TYR A 59 -3.24 12.56 0.61
CA TYR A 59 -2.47 11.38 0.22
C TYR A 59 -2.76 10.17 1.12
N GLU A 60 -2.76 10.34 2.44
CA GLU A 60 -3.04 9.27 3.40
C GLU A 60 -4.50 8.78 3.29
N SER A 61 -5.44 9.67 3.01
CA SER A 61 -6.85 9.30 2.74
C SER A 61 -6.98 8.40 1.52
N HIS A 62 -6.30 8.75 0.42
CA HIS A 62 -6.28 7.92 -0.79
C HIS A 62 -5.66 6.54 -0.54
N ALA A 63 -4.52 6.47 0.16
CA ALA A 63 -3.86 5.19 0.47
C ALA A 63 -4.77 4.26 1.29
N ARG A 64 -5.55 4.81 2.23
CA ARG A 64 -6.51 4.04 3.02
C ARG A 64 -7.69 3.54 2.24
N GLN A 65 -8.16 4.33 1.29
CA GLN A 65 -9.26 3.89 0.44
C GLN A 65 -8.83 2.69 -0.39
N VAL A 66 -7.60 2.73 -0.94
CA VAL A 66 -7.01 1.57 -1.64
C VAL A 66 -6.93 0.35 -0.71
N GLU A 67 -6.44 0.53 0.51
CA GLU A 67 -6.38 -0.56 1.50
C GLU A 67 -7.77 -1.16 1.79
N LYS A 68 -8.80 -0.33 1.99
CA LYS A 68 -10.18 -0.80 2.19
C LYS A 68 -10.72 -1.55 0.98
N ASP A 69 -10.48 -1.03 -0.22
CA ASP A 69 -10.94 -1.64 -1.47
C ASP A 69 -10.27 -3.03 -1.65
N ILE A 70 -8.97 -3.15 -1.33
CA ILE A 70 -8.24 -4.43 -1.32
C ILE A 70 -8.84 -5.41 -0.30
N TYR A 71 -9.08 -4.99 0.95
CA TYR A 71 -9.70 -5.88 1.93
C TYR A 71 -11.07 -6.39 1.49
N HIS A 72 -11.88 -5.55 0.85
CA HIS A 72 -13.20 -5.95 0.36
C HIS A 72 -13.12 -7.00 -0.76
N ILE A 73 -12.16 -6.84 -1.69
CA ILE A 73 -11.91 -7.83 -2.75
C ILE A 73 -11.44 -9.15 -2.15
N VAL A 74 -10.46 -9.10 -1.23
CA VAL A 74 -9.92 -10.30 -0.60
C VAL A 74 -10.96 -10.98 0.29
N ASP A 75 -11.85 -10.24 0.93
CA ASP A 75 -12.97 -10.83 1.66
C ASP A 75 -13.92 -11.59 0.72
N SER A 76 -14.22 -11.02 -0.45
CA SER A 76 -15.03 -11.68 -1.48
C SER A 76 -14.39 -13.01 -1.94
N TYR A 77 -13.08 -13.02 -2.13
CA TYR A 77 -12.32 -14.24 -2.43
C TYR A 77 -12.33 -15.24 -1.26
N ARG A 78 -12.12 -14.74 -0.04
CA ARG A 78 -12.12 -15.53 1.20
C ARG A 78 -13.42 -16.31 1.37
N VAL A 79 -14.56 -15.67 1.12
CA VAL A 79 -15.89 -16.30 1.19
C VAL A 79 -16.27 -17.07 -0.07
N GLY A 80 -15.42 -17.11 -1.10
CA GLY A 80 -15.63 -17.87 -2.34
C GLY A 80 -16.61 -17.23 -3.34
N LYS A 81 -16.86 -15.92 -3.24
CA LYS A 81 -17.69 -15.18 -4.23
C LYS A 81 -16.95 -14.92 -5.55
N ILE A 82 -15.63 -14.89 -5.50
CA ILE A 82 -14.73 -14.71 -6.66
C ILE A 82 -13.56 -15.68 -6.51
N ASP A 83 -12.93 -16.03 -7.63
CA ASP A 83 -11.70 -16.83 -7.64
C ASP A 83 -10.44 -15.99 -7.42
N GLU A 84 -9.28 -16.64 -7.30
CA GLU A 84 -8.00 -15.98 -7.03
C GLU A 84 -7.52 -15.06 -8.17
N TRP A 85 -7.87 -15.37 -9.43
CA TRP A 85 -7.49 -14.59 -10.60
C TRP A 85 -8.35 -13.34 -10.73
N ASP A 86 -9.66 -13.48 -10.51
CA ASP A 86 -10.60 -12.37 -10.44
C ASP A 86 -10.23 -11.41 -9.30
N ALA A 87 -9.82 -11.95 -8.16
CA ALA A 87 -9.32 -11.12 -7.06
C ALA A 87 -8.08 -10.33 -7.47
N ALA A 88 -7.09 -10.99 -8.08
CA ALA A 88 -5.85 -10.35 -8.54
C ALA A 88 -6.11 -9.29 -9.63
N ASP A 89 -6.96 -9.59 -10.62
CA ASP A 89 -7.32 -8.64 -11.69
C ASP A 89 -8.07 -7.43 -11.14
N ARG A 90 -9.03 -7.64 -10.24
CA ARG A 90 -9.76 -6.53 -9.59
C ARG A 90 -8.83 -5.65 -8.77
N ILE A 91 -7.89 -6.24 -8.03
CA ILE A 91 -6.88 -5.50 -7.28
C ILE A 91 -6.00 -4.71 -8.24
N ASN A 92 -5.56 -5.32 -9.34
CA ASN A 92 -4.71 -4.66 -10.33
C ASN A 92 -5.40 -3.49 -11.03
N ARG A 93 -6.69 -3.62 -11.30
CA ARG A 93 -7.50 -2.59 -11.95
C ARG A 93 -8.03 -1.54 -10.99
N LEU A 94 -7.68 -1.59 -9.70
CA LEU A 94 -8.10 -0.58 -8.74
C LEU A 94 -7.76 0.82 -9.27
N ARG A 95 -8.77 1.70 -9.25
CA ARG A 95 -8.67 3.08 -9.74
C ARG A 95 -8.26 3.18 -11.22
N GLY A 96 -8.70 2.23 -12.04
CA GLY A 96 -8.43 2.22 -13.49
C GLY A 96 -6.97 1.89 -13.80
N GLY A 97 -6.33 1.06 -12.98
CA GLY A 97 -4.93 0.66 -13.17
C GLY A 97 -3.90 1.67 -12.69
N LYS A 98 -4.31 2.71 -11.93
CA LYS A 98 -3.39 3.72 -11.39
C LYS A 98 -2.57 3.22 -10.19
N ASN A 99 -2.99 2.11 -9.58
CA ASN A 99 -2.29 1.47 -8.47
C ASN A 99 -2.12 -0.02 -8.78
N PRO A 100 -1.28 -0.36 -9.78
CA PRO A 100 -1.04 -1.76 -10.13
C PRO A 100 -0.38 -2.50 -8.97
N ILE A 101 -0.46 -3.82 -9.01
CA ILE A 101 0.29 -4.69 -8.11
C ILE A 101 1.75 -4.64 -8.57
N GLU A 102 2.65 -4.25 -7.67
CA GLU A 102 4.10 -4.17 -7.91
C GLU A 102 4.83 -5.38 -7.32
N GLY A 103 4.26 -6.02 -6.30
CA GLY A 103 4.84 -7.22 -5.71
C GLY A 103 3.95 -7.90 -4.70
N VAL A 104 4.42 -9.05 -4.20
CA VAL A 104 3.69 -9.88 -3.25
C VAL A 104 4.65 -10.48 -2.24
N GLU A 105 4.32 -10.34 -0.96
CA GLU A 105 5.06 -10.95 0.15
C GLU A 105 4.24 -12.09 0.77
N TYR A 106 4.85 -13.23 1.01
CA TYR A 106 4.19 -14.37 1.65
C TYR A 106 5.13 -15.03 2.65
N ALA A 107 4.94 -14.69 3.92
CA ALA A 107 5.77 -15.19 5.02
C ALA A 107 5.30 -16.56 5.57
N GLY A 108 4.42 -17.27 4.85
CA GLY A 108 3.79 -18.51 5.29
C GLY A 108 2.49 -18.32 6.08
N GLY A 109 1.65 -19.36 6.13
CA GLY A 109 0.36 -19.34 6.84
C GLY A 109 -0.77 -18.69 6.04
N GLU A 110 -1.60 -17.88 6.69
CA GLU A 110 -2.86 -17.38 6.11
C GLU A 110 -2.78 -15.93 5.60
N VAL A 111 -1.59 -15.31 5.65
CA VAL A 111 -1.41 -13.88 5.38
C VAL A 111 -0.61 -13.65 4.11
N VAL A 112 -1.14 -12.83 3.21
CA VAL A 112 -0.49 -12.38 1.98
C VAL A 112 -0.28 -10.87 2.06
N GLY A 113 0.94 -10.41 1.85
CA GLY A 113 1.27 -8.99 1.69
C GLY A 113 1.14 -8.57 0.23
N ILE A 114 0.30 -7.58 -0.05
CA ILE A 114 0.08 -7.05 -1.40
C ILE A 114 0.80 -5.70 -1.49
N ASN A 115 1.86 -5.63 -2.30
CA ASN A 115 2.59 -4.40 -2.53
C ASN A 115 1.99 -3.67 -3.74
N THR A 116 1.60 -2.42 -3.51
CA THR A 116 1.13 -1.49 -4.53
C THR A 116 1.92 -0.20 -4.43
N LYS A 117 1.94 0.59 -5.50
CA LYS A 117 2.57 1.93 -5.54
C LYS A 117 2.29 2.84 -4.35
N LYS A 118 1.12 2.66 -3.71
CA LYS A 118 0.66 3.51 -2.61
C LYS A 118 0.91 2.90 -1.25
N ARG A 119 0.85 1.57 -1.11
CA ARG A 119 0.84 0.90 0.19
C ARG A 119 1.11 -0.60 0.08
N ASP A 120 1.80 -1.12 1.09
CA ASP A 120 1.84 -2.55 1.43
C ASP A 120 0.63 -2.92 2.29
N VAL A 121 -0.20 -3.84 1.80
CA VAL A 121 -1.44 -4.26 2.44
C VAL A 121 -1.37 -5.73 2.84
N PRO A 122 -1.23 -6.05 4.14
CA PRO A 122 -1.30 -7.43 4.61
C PRO A 122 -2.75 -7.89 4.72
N VAL A 123 -3.10 -8.98 4.05
CA VAL A 123 -4.45 -9.55 4.04
C VAL A 123 -4.46 -10.98 4.57
N ASN A 124 -5.41 -11.30 5.45
CA ASN A 124 -5.60 -12.66 5.97
C ASN A 124 -6.77 -13.34 5.24
N VAL A 125 -6.51 -14.51 4.65
CA VAL A 125 -7.49 -15.30 3.89
C VAL A 125 -7.99 -16.56 4.63
N LYS A 126 -7.65 -16.72 5.91
CA LYS A 126 -8.12 -17.78 6.84
C LYS A 126 -7.86 -19.23 6.41
N ASN A 127 -7.07 -19.42 5.35
CA ASN A 127 -6.77 -20.72 4.80
C ASN A 127 -5.45 -20.64 4.03
N GLN A 128 -4.49 -21.48 4.41
CA GLN A 128 -3.15 -21.47 3.85
C GLN A 128 -3.13 -21.75 2.34
N LYS A 129 -3.90 -22.74 1.87
CA LYS A 129 -4.03 -23.04 0.44
C LYS A 129 -4.59 -21.84 -0.33
N LYS A 130 -5.64 -21.19 0.18
CA LYS A 130 -6.18 -19.96 -0.42
C LYS A 130 -5.16 -18.82 -0.41
N ALA A 131 -4.32 -18.73 0.62
CA ALA A 131 -3.25 -17.72 0.68
C ALA A 131 -2.23 -17.96 -0.43
N LEU A 132 -1.87 -19.22 -0.63
CA LEU A 132 -0.94 -19.64 -1.67
C LEU A 132 -1.51 -19.41 -3.08
N ASP A 133 -2.79 -19.76 -3.30
CA ASP A 133 -3.49 -19.56 -4.58
C ASP A 133 -3.59 -18.05 -4.91
N LEU A 134 -4.00 -17.23 -3.94
CA LEU A 134 -4.05 -15.78 -4.10
C LEU A 134 -2.66 -15.17 -4.36
N MET A 135 -1.65 -15.58 -3.59
CA MET A 135 -0.26 -15.11 -3.76
C MET A 135 0.25 -15.39 -5.17
N ALA A 136 0.00 -16.59 -5.71
CA ALA A 136 0.42 -16.96 -7.06
C ALA A 136 -0.23 -16.07 -8.13
N SER A 137 -1.54 -15.85 -8.05
CA SER A 137 -2.27 -15.00 -9.01
C SER A 137 -1.83 -13.55 -8.95
N LEU A 138 -1.61 -13.02 -7.74
CA LEU A 138 -1.10 -11.66 -7.56
C LEU A 138 0.33 -11.52 -8.10
N TYR A 139 1.20 -12.51 -7.88
CA TYR A 139 2.56 -12.48 -8.39
C TYR A 139 2.59 -12.47 -9.92
N TRP A 140 1.82 -13.34 -10.55
CA TRP A 140 1.71 -13.36 -12.01
C TRP A 140 1.19 -12.04 -12.55
N THR A 141 0.22 -11.45 -11.87
CA THR A 141 -0.31 -10.14 -12.25
C THR A 141 0.77 -9.06 -12.14
N SER A 142 1.60 -9.07 -11.09
CA SER A 142 2.74 -8.14 -10.98
C SER A 142 3.78 -8.33 -12.10
N LEU A 143 4.09 -9.58 -12.48
CA LEU A 143 5.01 -9.87 -13.59
C LEU A 143 4.50 -9.35 -14.94
N ILE A 144 3.18 -9.40 -15.14
CA ILE A 144 2.56 -8.87 -16.37
C ILE A 144 2.68 -7.34 -16.41
N ASN A 145 2.49 -6.67 -15.28
CA ASN A 145 2.60 -5.22 -15.19
C ASN A 145 4.05 -4.73 -15.41
N ASP A 146 5.04 -5.51 -14.98
CA ASP A 146 6.44 -5.10 -14.94
C ASP A 146 7.35 -6.05 -15.72
N ARG A 147 6.95 -6.38 -16.97
CA ARG A 147 7.66 -7.32 -17.86
C ARG A 147 9.13 -6.97 -18.07
N ASP A 148 9.49 -5.70 -17.93
CA ASP A 148 10.85 -5.19 -18.16
C ASP A 148 11.70 -5.13 -16.86
N ASN A 149 11.10 -5.31 -15.67
CA ASN A 149 11.77 -5.19 -14.37
C ASN A 149 11.41 -6.34 -13.39
N ILE A 150 11.49 -7.57 -13.90
CA ILE A 150 11.21 -8.82 -13.16
C ILE A 150 12.00 -8.94 -11.83
N SER A 151 13.14 -8.24 -11.71
CA SER A 151 13.98 -8.20 -10.51
C SER A 151 13.36 -7.51 -9.29
N GLU A 152 12.36 -6.62 -9.47
CA GLU A 152 11.75 -5.88 -8.36
C GLU A 152 10.40 -6.42 -7.89
N SER A 153 9.78 -7.34 -8.65
CA SER A 153 8.66 -8.16 -8.19
C SER A 153 9.12 -9.14 -7.09
N LYS A 154 9.34 -8.57 -5.90
CA LYS A 154 9.88 -9.22 -4.71
C LYS A 154 8.85 -10.19 -4.14
N ILE A 155 8.81 -11.40 -4.69
CA ILE A 155 8.38 -12.54 -3.88
C ILE A 155 9.37 -12.68 -2.74
N LYS A 156 8.96 -12.23 -1.56
CA LYS A 156 9.57 -12.66 -0.31
C LYS A 156 8.78 -13.85 0.19
N ILE A 157 9.38 -15.04 0.03
CA ILE A 157 8.81 -16.28 0.53
C ILE A 157 9.73 -16.90 1.57
N ASP A 158 9.17 -17.12 2.76
CA ASP A 158 9.80 -17.91 3.80
C ASP A 158 9.58 -19.40 3.49
N ARG A 159 10.51 -19.98 2.73
CA ARG A 159 10.40 -21.35 2.21
C ARG A 159 10.30 -22.41 3.33
N GLU A 160 10.82 -22.12 4.51
CA GLU A 160 10.77 -23.04 5.65
C GLU A 160 9.37 -23.18 6.25
N LYS A 161 8.43 -22.27 5.90
CA LYS A 161 7.09 -22.21 6.47
C LYS A 161 5.97 -22.71 5.55
N ILE A 162 6.30 -23.35 4.43
CA ILE A 162 5.30 -23.76 3.43
C ILE A 162 5.45 -25.24 3.06
N PRO A 163 5.12 -26.17 3.96
CA PRO A 163 5.22 -27.62 3.72
C PRO A 163 4.33 -28.12 2.58
N GLU A 164 3.32 -27.33 2.17
CA GLU A 164 2.48 -27.63 1.02
C GLU A 164 3.23 -27.58 -0.32
N LEU A 165 4.35 -26.83 -0.38
CA LEU A 165 5.15 -26.72 -1.59
C LEU A 165 5.98 -27.97 -1.88
N ASP A 166 6.27 -28.80 -0.87
CA ASP A 166 7.03 -30.04 -1.04
C ASP A 166 6.32 -31.06 -1.95
N LYS A 167 5.01 -30.88 -2.14
CA LYS A 167 4.20 -31.69 -3.06
C LYS A 167 4.44 -31.36 -4.54
N TYR A 168 5.08 -30.22 -4.83
CA TYR A 168 5.31 -29.75 -6.20
C TYR A 168 6.77 -29.96 -6.61
N LYS A 169 6.96 -30.48 -7.82
CA LYS A 169 8.31 -30.70 -8.37
C LYS A 169 9.01 -29.35 -8.58
N GLY A 170 10.02 -29.06 -7.75
CA GLY A 170 10.71 -27.76 -7.73
C GLY A 170 10.08 -26.72 -6.78
N GLY A 171 9.25 -27.17 -5.83
CA GLY A 171 8.68 -26.33 -4.78
C GLY A 171 7.80 -25.21 -5.32
N LEU A 172 8.04 -23.98 -4.84
CA LEU A 172 7.35 -22.76 -5.28
C LEU A 172 7.32 -22.59 -6.80
N THR A 173 8.46 -22.79 -7.47
CA THR A 173 8.56 -22.59 -8.92
C THR A 173 7.72 -23.61 -9.68
N GLY A 174 7.62 -24.84 -9.17
CA GLY A 174 6.73 -25.86 -9.71
C GLY A 174 5.27 -25.46 -9.57
N TYR A 175 4.88 -25.06 -8.36
CA TYR A 175 3.52 -24.60 -8.05
C TYR A 175 3.08 -23.42 -8.94
N LEU A 176 3.92 -22.39 -9.07
CA LEU A 176 3.62 -21.22 -9.91
C LEU A 176 3.44 -21.60 -11.39
N LYS A 177 4.25 -22.53 -11.90
CA LYS A 177 4.13 -23.03 -13.29
C LYS A 177 2.85 -23.82 -13.50
N ASP A 178 2.47 -24.65 -12.54
CA ASP A 178 1.25 -25.46 -12.64
C ASP A 178 -0.01 -24.57 -12.59
N LYS A 179 -0.04 -23.60 -11.68
CA LYS A 179 -1.12 -22.59 -11.62
C LYS A 179 -1.26 -21.77 -12.89
N PHE A 180 -0.14 -21.39 -13.50
CA PHE A 180 -0.17 -20.68 -14.77
C PHE A 180 -0.75 -21.53 -15.90
N LYS A 181 -0.33 -22.80 -15.99
CA LYS A 181 -0.87 -23.74 -16.99
C LYS A 181 -2.37 -23.93 -16.83
N GLU A 182 -2.85 -24.04 -15.60
CA GLU A 182 -4.29 -24.14 -15.29
C GLU A 182 -5.05 -22.95 -15.87
N LYS A 183 -4.58 -21.72 -15.64
CA LYS A 183 -5.23 -20.52 -16.17
C LYS A 183 -5.17 -20.42 -17.70
N SER A 184 -4.06 -20.80 -18.32
CA SER A 184 -3.90 -20.74 -19.78
C SER A 184 -4.81 -21.68 -20.58
N LYS A 185 -5.46 -22.63 -19.90
CA LYS A 185 -6.40 -23.60 -20.51
C LYS A 185 -7.87 -23.23 -20.31
N SER A 186 -8.13 -22.22 -19.47
CA SER A 186 -9.48 -21.70 -19.20
C SER A 186 -9.78 -20.50 -20.08
#